data_AF-A0AAE0LQ59-F1
#
_entry.id   AF-A0AAE0LQ59-F1
#
_cell.length_a   1.000
_cell.length_b   1.000
_cell.length_c   1.000
_cell.angle_alpha   90.00
_cell.angle_beta   90.00
_cell.angle_gamma   90.00
#
_symmetry.space_group_name_H-M   'P 1'
#
loop_
_entity.id
_entity.type
_entity.pdbx_description
1 polymer ?
#
loop_
_entity_poly.entity_id
_entity_poly.type
_entity_poly.pdbx_seq_one_letter_code
_entity_poly.pdbx_strand_id
1 'polypeptide(L)'
;MSTDMNAYLLYMSTWTSETDDNINEVIKEHQLFVSVGNFSSDAAIDAEFDVLTGLATKVRDMTIAADAMQIGADAAAVAAVWSFGLGMLVFAELEVGVAIERKMISNKSNELNEKLKTVDTDISAKINPTVNDYVTQYKANNKLIARRGAEGLDPRKCRSILMQFMAKVHKSKGTLDPAGFRQYAEAARRLFNGPQVKAVYAALDDLTMSKTTRADVTKYMSYIKGLEGLPTTELSIVRHLSIAFMFNNLRIANSKIADCAKEAGLEIEEVEASSFSMMGAVGKMIAVVAIAMSVVDTVLNIIDIVDVVEQTKKMCDELDGSIKASYKAYFKGIMEASQKYNDAMAKA
;
A
#
# COMPACT_ATOMS: atom_id res chain seq x y z
N MET A 1 -18.97 1.25 -3.93
CA MET A 1 -20.17 0.67 -3.24
C MET A 1 -20.46 -0.66 -3.91
N SER A 2 -20.53 -1.76 -3.14
CA SER A 2 -20.37 -3.18 -3.55
C SER A 2 -19.06 -3.54 -4.28
N THR A 3 -18.48 -2.61 -5.04
CA THR A 3 -17.22 -2.71 -5.78
C THR A 3 -16.02 -3.01 -4.91
N ASP A 4 -15.93 -2.47 -3.68
CA ASP A 4 -14.80 -2.75 -2.77
C ASP A 4 -14.82 -4.18 -2.23
N MET A 5 -16.00 -4.68 -1.83
CA MET A 5 -16.16 -6.07 -1.39
C MET A 5 -16.01 -7.03 -2.57
N ASN A 6 -16.51 -6.65 -3.75
CA ASN A 6 -16.32 -7.41 -4.97
C ASN A 6 -14.84 -7.47 -5.39
N ALA A 7 -14.12 -6.34 -5.33
CA ALA A 7 -12.68 -6.29 -5.61
C ALA A 7 -11.89 -7.11 -4.58
N TYR A 8 -12.28 -7.07 -3.30
CA TYR A 8 -11.69 -7.91 -2.26
C TYR A 8 -11.84 -9.39 -2.61
N LEU A 9 -13.07 -9.84 -2.85
CA LEU A 9 -13.38 -11.25 -3.08
C LEU A 9 -12.79 -11.74 -4.41
N LEU A 10 -12.86 -10.93 -5.46
CA LEU A 10 -12.22 -11.20 -6.74
C LEU A 10 -10.71 -11.36 -6.56
N TYR A 11 -10.04 -10.37 -5.97
CA TYR A 11 -8.60 -10.41 -5.80
C TYR A 11 -8.16 -11.61 -4.95
N MET A 12 -8.82 -11.86 -3.81
CA MET A 12 -8.50 -13.02 -2.95
C MET A 12 -8.80 -14.35 -3.62
N SER A 13 -9.81 -14.43 -4.48
CA SER A 13 -10.10 -15.65 -5.25
C SER A 13 -8.95 -16.07 -6.16
N THR A 14 -8.17 -15.11 -6.64
CA THR A 14 -7.01 -15.42 -7.48
C THR A 14 -6.01 -16.25 -6.69
N TRP A 15 -5.74 -15.94 -5.42
CA TRP A 15 -4.69 -16.60 -4.63
C TRP A 15 -4.90 -18.10 -4.34
N THR A 16 -6.07 -18.66 -4.63
CA THR A 16 -6.39 -20.08 -4.41
C THR A 16 -5.40 -21.07 -5.06
N SER A 17 -4.85 -20.70 -6.21
CA SER A 17 -3.94 -21.55 -7.00
C SER A 17 -2.46 -21.18 -6.87
N GLU A 18 -2.11 -20.21 -6.02
CA GLU A 18 -0.72 -19.74 -5.88
C GLU A 18 0.13 -20.77 -5.14
N THR A 19 1.46 -20.74 -5.28
CA THR A 19 2.37 -21.68 -4.61
C THR A 19 2.54 -21.34 -3.13
N ASP A 20 2.88 -22.34 -2.30
CA ASP A 20 3.16 -22.11 -0.88
C ASP A 20 4.36 -21.18 -0.68
N ASP A 21 5.39 -21.29 -1.53
CA ASP A 21 6.55 -20.40 -1.50
C ASP A 21 6.12 -18.93 -1.69
N ASN A 22 5.31 -18.63 -2.70
CA ASN A 22 4.83 -17.27 -2.93
C ASN A 22 3.91 -16.78 -1.80
N ILE A 23 3.10 -17.66 -1.21
CA ILE A 23 2.29 -17.32 -0.04
C ILE A 23 3.19 -17.02 1.18
N ASN A 24 4.24 -17.81 1.38
CA ASN A 24 5.20 -17.59 2.46
C ASN A 24 5.94 -16.25 2.31
N GLU A 25 6.28 -15.84 1.09
CA GLU A 25 6.93 -14.53 0.86
C GLU A 25 6.03 -13.35 1.28
N VAL A 26 4.71 -13.42 1.03
CA VAL A 26 3.79 -12.36 1.47
C VAL A 26 3.46 -12.43 2.97
N ILE A 27 3.43 -13.64 3.55
CA ILE A 27 3.32 -13.83 5.00
C ILE A 27 4.56 -13.27 5.70
N LYS A 28 5.75 -13.49 5.16
CA LYS A 28 7.02 -12.96 5.67
C LYS A 28 7.03 -11.44 5.67
N GLU A 29 6.52 -10.79 4.62
CA GLU A 29 6.34 -9.33 4.62
C GLU A 29 5.43 -8.87 5.76
N HIS A 30 4.29 -9.56 5.97
CA HIS A 30 3.38 -9.23 7.05
C HIS A 30 4.05 -9.37 8.43
N GLN A 31 4.81 -10.43 8.65
CA GLN A 31 5.56 -10.66 9.89
C GLN A 31 6.63 -9.58 10.11
N LEU A 32 7.34 -9.19 9.06
CA LEU A 32 8.32 -8.09 9.12
C LEU A 32 7.65 -6.75 9.42
N PHE A 33 6.52 -6.45 8.77
CA PHE A 33 5.71 -5.26 9.05
C PHE A 33 5.30 -5.18 10.53
N VAL A 34 4.79 -6.29 11.07
CA VAL A 34 4.42 -6.43 12.48
C VAL A 34 5.63 -6.23 13.41
N SER A 35 6.83 -6.54 12.94
CA SER A 35 8.06 -6.53 13.75
C SER A 35 8.86 -5.23 13.68
N VAL A 36 8.53 -4.28 12.79
CA VAL A 36 9.34 -3.05 12.60
C VAL A 36 9.53 -2.21 13.87
N GLY A 37 8.60 -2.32 14.83
CA GLY A 37 8.73 -1.70 16.15
C GLY A 37 8.77 -0.17 16.12
N ASN A 38 9.36 0.42 17.15
CA ASN A 38 9.56 1.86 17.27
C ASN A 38 10.94 2.25 16.74
N PHE A 39 11.02 3.26 15.86
CA PHE A 39 12.27 3.73 15.30
C PHE A 39 12.22 5.22 14.94
N SER A 40 13.39 5.85 14.79
CA SER A 40 13.51 7.18 14.22
C SER A 40 14.12 7.08 12.82
N SER A 41 13.62 7.87 11.87
CA SER A 41 14.05 7.81 10.47
C SER A 41 14.59 9.14 9.94
N ASP A 42 14.24 10.26 10.57
CA ASP A 42 14.54 11.60 10.06
C ASP A 42 16.03 11.81 9.78
N ALA A 43 16.93 11.40 10.68
CA ALA A 43 18.37 11.56 10.48
C ALA A 43 18.91 10.69 9.34
N ALA A 44 18.39 9.47 9.18
CA ALA A 44 18.77 8.58 8.09
C ALA A 44 18.28 9.13 6.73
N ILE A 45 17.06 9.65 6.71
CA ILE A 45 16.46 10.31 5.55
C ILE A 45 17.23 11.57 5.19
N ASP A 46 17.48 12.46 6.15
CA ASP A 46 18.20 13.72 5.91
C ASP A 46 19.59 13.43 5.34
N ALA A 47 20.34 12.49 5.93
CA ALA A 47 21.65 12.12 5.43
C ALA A 47 21.64 11.55 4.00
N GLU A 48 20.60 10.82 3.62
CA GLU A 48 20.46 10.26 2.27
C GLU A 48 19.99 11.30 1.25
N PHE A 49 19.09 12.19 1.66
CA PHE A 49 18.61 13.28 0.83
C PHE A 49 19.68 14.36 0.63
N ASP A 50 20.57 14.60 1.59
CA ASP A 50 21.71 15.50 1.40
C ASP A 50 22.65 15.00 0.29
N VAL A 51 22.86 13.69 0.21
CA VAL A 51 23.63 13.06 -0.87
C VAL A 51 22.90 13.20 -2.20
N LEU A 52 21.60 12.90 -2.24
CA LEU A 52 20.78 13.00 -3.45
C LEU A 52 20.71 14.44 -3.98
N THR A 53 20.42 15.41 -3.13
CA THR A 53 20.38 16.83 -3.49
C THR A 53 21.75 17.30 -3.96
N GLY A 54 22.84 16.84 -3.34
CA GLY A 54 24.20 17.14 -3.78
C GLY A 54 24.53 16.58 -5.17
N LEU A 55 24.09 15.34 -5.47
CA LEU A 55 24.24 14.72 -6.79
C LEU A 55 23.36 15.42 -7.85
N ALA A 56 22.12 15.73 -7.51
CA ALA A 56 21.18 16.43 -8.38
C ALA A 56 21.65 17.85 -8.74
N THR A 57 22.15 18.57 -7.73
CA THR A 57 22.74 19.91 -7.91
C THR A 57 23.93 19.85 -8.88
N LYS A 58 24.78 18.83 -8.77
CA LYS A 58 25.91 18.65 -9.70
C LYS A 58 25.42 18.38 -11.13
N VAL A 59 24.40 17.54 -11.31
CA VAL A 59 23.80 17.29 -12.63
C VAL A 59 23.23 18.58 -13.21
N ARG A 60 22.43 19.32 -12.43
CA ARG A 60 21.87 20.63 -12.81
C ARG A 60 22.94 21.62 -13.24
N ASP A 61 23.99 21.80 -12.44
CA ASP A 61 25.03 22.79 -12.72
C ASP A 61 25.80 22.44 -14.01
N MET A 62 26.02 21.15 -14.26
CA MET A 62 26.62 20.66 -15.49
C MET A 62 25.68 20.84 -16.70
N THR A 63 24.37 20.62 -16.53
CA THR A 63 23.35 20.86 -17.55
C THR A 63 23.26 22.34 -17.92
N ILE A 64 23.26 23.25 -16.95
CA ILE A 64 23.26 24.71 -17.19
C ILE A 64 24.52 25.12 -17.97
N ALA A 65 25.69 24.62 -17.56
CA ALA A 65 26.95 24.90 -18.25
C ALA A 65 26.97 24.31 -19.68
N ALA A 66 26.31 23.17 -19.89
CA ALA A 66 26.19 22.49 -21.18
C ALA A 66 25.23 23.20 -22.14
N ASP A 67 24.09 23.67 -21.64
CA ASP A 67 23.07 24.41 -22.39
C ASP A 67 23.61 25.78 -22.84
N ALA A 68 24.40 26.44 -21.99
CA ALA A 68 25.18 27.63 -22.37
C ALA A 68 26.19 27.39 -23.52
N MET A 69 26.46 26.12 -23.89
CA MET A 69 27.34 25.72 -24.99
C MET A 69 26.63 25.04 -26.18
N GLN A 70 25.28 25.03 -26.23
CA GLN A 70 24.43 24.51 -27.31
C GLN A 70 24.59 23.00 -27.61
N ILE A 71 23.56 22.17 -27.34
CA ILE A 71 23.18 20.93 -28.07
C ILE A 71 21.90 20.35 -27.43
N GLY A 72 20.86 20.13 -28.25
CA GLY A 72 19.53 19.63 -27.86
C GLY A 72 19.39 18.11 -27.69
N ALA A 73 20.48 17.37 -27.48
CA ALA A 73 20.47 15.92 -27.27
C ALA A 73 20.48 15.49 -25.78
N ASP A 74 20.86 16.39 -24.86
CA ASP A 74 20.96 16.10 -23.42
C ASP A 74 19.59 15.93 -22.73
N ALA A 75 18.49 16.40 -23.33
CA ALA A 75 17.15 16.36 -22.73
C ALA A 75 16.62 14.95 -22.48
N ALA A 76 16.80 14.03 -23.43
CA ALA A 76 16.37 12.65 -23.27
C ALA A 76 17.24 11.87 -22.27
N ALA A 77 18.53 12.21 -22.20
CA ALA A 77 19.47 11.59 -21.24
C ALA A 77 19.19 12.05 -19.81
N VAL A 78 18.85 13.33 -19.60
CA VAL A 78 18.50 13.85 -18.27
C VAL A 78 17.09 13.40 -17.85
N ALA A 79 16.12 13.28 -18.76
CA ALA A 79 14.81 12.69 -18.44
C ALA A 79 14.92 11.22 -17.97
N ALA A 80 15.90 10.46 -18.48
CA ALA A 80 16.24 9.11 -18.00
C ALA A 80 16.79 9.07 -16.57
N VAL A 81 17.22 10.21 -16.01
CA VAL A 81 18.00 10.32 -14.76
C VAL A 81 17.14 10.33 -13.50
N TRP A 82 15.83 10.32 -13.67
CA TRP A 82 14.94 10.83 -12.65
C TRP A 82 13.85 9.86 -12.27
N SER A 83 14.08 8.55 -12.34
CA SER A 83 13.10 7.53 -11.95
C SER A 83 12.96 7.38 -10.41
N PHE A 84 12.66 8.47 -9.73
CA PHE A 84 12.46 8.52 -8.28
C PHE A 84 11.21 7.69 -7.89
N GLY A 85 11.30 6.91 -6.81
CA GLY A 85 10.16 6.16 -6.25
C GLY A 85 9.98 4.73 -6.76
N LEU A 86 10.83 4.26 -7.69
CA LEU A 86 10.76 2.89 -8.23
C LEU A 86 11.20 1.78 -7.28
N GLY A 87 11.81 2.12 -6.14
CA GLY A 87 12.11 1.11 -5.14
C GLY A 87 10.85 0.43 -4.64
N MET A 88 9.87 1.23 -4.23
CA MET A 88 8.62 0.78 -3.61
C MET A 88 7.47 0.55 -4.60
N LEU A 89 7.66 0.84 -5.89
CA LEU A 89 6.68 0.61 -6.94
C LEU A 89 7.26 -0.23 -8.06
N VAL A 90 6.52 -1.27 -8.45
CA VAL A 90 6.85 -2.12 -9.60
C VAL A 90 6.59 -1.49 -10.96
N PHE A 91 6.19 -0.24 -11.02
CA PHE A 91 5.63 0.34 -12.23
C PHE A 91 6.40 1.57 -12.68
N ALA A 92 7.64 1.34 -13.11
CA ALA A 92 8.11 1.84 -14.40
C ALA A 92 9.43 1.14 -14.71
N GLU A 93 9.40 0.06 -15.48
CA GLU A 93 10.51 -0.18 -16.40
C GLU A 93 10.42 0.97 -17.41
N LEU A 94 10.94 2.14 -17.04
CA LEU A 94 11.21 3.20 -17.99
C LEU A 94 12.33 2.66 -18.87
N GLU A 95 11.96 1.97 -19.95
CA GLU A 95 12.84 1.69 -21.08
C GLU A 95 13.26 3.04 -21.67
N VAL A 96 14.26 3.68 -21.08
CA VAL A 96 14.95 4.78 -21.75
C VAL A 96 16.09 4.17 -22.54
N GLY A 97 15.70 3.57 -23.67
CA GLY A 97 16.59 3.44 -24.80
C GLY A 97 16.79 4.83 -25.41
N VAL A 98 18.00 5.36 -25.35
CA VAL A 98 18.78 5.87 -26.49
C VAL A 98 20.10 6.44 -25.96
N ALA A 99 21.17 6.09 -26.66
CA ALA A 99 22.53 6.41 -26.33
C ALA A 99 23.02 7.73 -26.97
N ILE A 100 24.04 8.30 -26.31
CA ILE A 100 25.21 9.06 -26.84
C ILE A 100 25.36 10.55 -26.44
N GLU A 101 26.50 10.76 -25.75
CA GLU A 101 27.40 11.93 -25.59
C GLU A 101 27.13 13.07 -24.58
N ARG A 102 27.66 12.87 -23.35
CA ARG A 102 28.73 13.67 -22.71
C ARG A 102 29.24 12.93 -21.46
N LYS A 103 30.44 12.34 -21.53
CA LYS A 103 30.99 11.36 -20.56
C LYS A 103 30.92 11.78 -19.09
N MET A 104 31.08 13.07 -18.77
CA MET A 104 30.97 13.56 -17.38
C MET A 104 29.53 13.71 -16.90
N ILE A 105 28.62 14.24 -17.73
CA ILE A 105 27.18 14.34 -17.41
C ILE A 105 26.64 12.93 -17.21
N SER A 106 26.95 12.00 -18.13
CA SER A 106 26.56 10.59 -18.02
C SER A 106 27.06 9.96 -16.73
N ASN A 107 28.32 10.18 -16.31
CA ASN A 107 28.84 9.56 -15.09
C ASN A 107 28.13 10.03 -13.82
N LYS A 108 27.84 11.34 -13.68
CA LYS A 108 27.14 11.87 -12.49
C LYS A 108 25.65 11.61 -12.51
N SER A 109 25.07 11.60 -13.71
CA SER A 109 23.72 11.11 -13.96
C SER A 109 23.58 9.62 -13.61
N ASN A 110 24.58 8.79 -13.94
CA ASN A 110 24.62 7.38 -13.56
C ASN A 110 24.75 7.21 -12.04
N GLU A 111 25.62 7.97 -11.38
CA GLU A 111 25.77 7.93 -9.92
C GLU A 111 24.47 8.31 -9.21
N LEU A 112 23.78 9.34 -9.70
CA LEU A 112 22.49 9.75 -9.20
C LEU A 112 21.41 8.69 -9.46
N ASN A 113 21.35 8.14 -10.67
CA ASN A 113 20.44 7.05 -11.03
C ASN A 113 20.62 5.82 -10.14
N GLU A 114 21.86 5.38 -9.95
CA GLU A 114 22.15 4.25 -9.06
C GLU A 114 21.73 4.57 -7.63
N LYS A 115 22.00 5.79 -7.15
CA LYS A 115 21.57 6.20 -5.82
C LYS A 115 20.05 6.25 -5.66
N LEU A 116 19.33 6.66 -6.71
CA LEU A 116 17.86 6.70 -6.73
C LEU A 116 17.23 5.31 -6.68
N LYS A 117 17.88 4.29 -7.24
CA LYS A 117 17.42 2.88 -7.18
C LYS A 117 17.53 2.29 -5.77
N THR A 118 18.46 2.78 -4.97
CA THR A 118 18.81 2.22 -3.66
C THR A 118 18.40 3.10 -2.49
N VAL A 119 17.93 4.33 -2.71
CA VAL A 119 17.66 5.30 -1.63
C VAL A 119 16.77 4.73 -0.53
N ASP A 120 15.72 3.98 -0.87
CA ASP A 120 14.82 3.38 0.13
C ASP A 120 15.53 2.31 0.96
N THR A 121 16.33 1.44 0.33
CA THR A 121 17.13 0.42 1.01
C THR A 121 18.28 1.02 1.82
N ASP A 122 18.88 2.11 1.35
CA ASP A 122 19.96 2.81 2.04
C ASP A 122 19.45 3.53 3.29
N ILE A 123 18.29 4.20 3.19
CA ILE A 123 17.59 4.78 4.34
C ILE A 123 17.23 3.67 5.33
N SER A 124 16.60 2.59 4.87
CA SER A 124 16.16 1.52 5.78
C SER A 124 17.33 0.83 6.48
N ALA A 125 18.44 0.59 5.77
CA ALA A 125 19.66 0.04 6.34
C ALA A 125 20.28 0.96 7.41
N LYS A 126 20.18 2.29 7.24
CA LYS A 126 20.61 3.28 8.24
C LYS A 126 19.71 3.37 9.46
N ILE A 127 18.44 2.97 9.35
CA ILE A 127 17.49 2.96 10.47
C ILE A 127 17.79 1.77 11.39
N ASN A 128 17.55 0.55 10.91
CA ASN A 128 17.89 -0.71 11.59
C ASN A 128 17.64 -1.93 10.67
N PRO A 129 18.17 -3.12 11.02
CA PRO A 129 18.00 -4.34 10.21
C PRO A 129 16.53 -4.73 9.97
N THR A 130 15.65 -4.61 10.96
CA THR A 130 14.26 -5.03 10.83
C THR A 130 13.48 -4.17 9.83
N VAL A 131 13.70 -2.85 9.85
CA VAL A 131 13.12 -1.92 8.87
C VAL A 131 13.70 -2.20 7.48
N ASN A 132 14.99 -2.52 7.39
CA ASN A 132 15.63 -2.89 6.13
C ASN A 132 15.07 -4.18 5.52
N ASP A 133 14.89 -5.22 6.35
CA ASP A 133 14.32 -6.50 5.91
C ASP A 133 12.88 -6.30 5.44
N TYR A 134 12.10 -5.48 6.16
CA TYR A 134 10.74 -5.14 5.76
C TYR A 134 10.71 -4.44 4.40
N VAL A 135 11.49 -3.38 4.20
CA VAL A 135 11.55 -2.65 2.92
C VAL A 135 12.00 -3.58 1.80
N THR A 136 13.03 -4.39 2.02
CA THR A 136 13.53 -5.35 1.02
C THR A 136 12.43 -6.35 0.62
N GLN A 137 11.73 -6.94 1.59
CA GLN A 137 10.67 -7.90 1.33
C GLN A 137 9.46 -7.25 0.65
N TYR A 138 9.09 -6.03 1.06
CA TYR A 138 8.03 -5.25 0.42
C TYR A 138 8.29 -5.12 -1.07
N LYS A 139 9.53 -4.76 -1.45
CA LYS A 139 9.97 -4.59 -2.84
C LYS A 139 9.95 -5.90 -3.61
N ALA A 140 10.41 -6.99 -3.01
CA ALA A 140 10.39 -8.31 -3.63
C ALA A 140 8.96 -8.79 -3.97
N ASN A 141 7.99 -8.53 -3.09
CA ASN A 141 6.61 -8.98 -3.26
C ASN A 141 5.77 -8.16 -4.24
N ASN A 142 6.32 -7.06 -4.73
CA ASN A 142 5.60 -6.02 -5.42
C ASN A 142 5.10 -6.52 -6.80
N LYS A 143 5.92 -7.31 -7.52
CA LYS A 143 5.53 -7.96 -8.79
C LYS A 143 4.53 -9.09 -8.56
N LEU A 144 4.72 -9.87 -7.49
CA LEU A 144 3.84 -10.95 -7.07
C LEU A 144 2.44 -10.44 -6.74
N ILE A 145 2.32 -9.37 -5.95
CA ILE A 145 1.04 -8.79 -5.57
C ILE A 145 0.31 -8.21 -6.79
N ALA A 146 1.05 -7.48 -7.65
CA ALA A 146 0.45 -6.86 -8.82
C ALA A 146 -0.08 -7.88 -9.84
N ARG A 147 0.65 -8.97 -10.12
CA ARG A 147 0.21 -10.01 -11.09
C ARG A 147 -1.03 -10.79 -10.65
N ARG A 148 -1.40 -10.74 -9.36
CA ARG A 148 -2.64 -11.34 -8.84
C ARG A 148 -3.83 -10.38 -8.96
N GLY A 149 -3.60 -9.11 -9.26
CA GLY A 149 -4.65 -8.13 -9.53
C GLY A 149 -5.42 -8.47 -10.80
N ALA A 150 -6.74 -8.24 -10.78
CA ALA A 150 -7.49 -8.17 -12.03
C ALA A 150 -7.02 -6.95 -12.84
N GLU A 151 -7.22 -6.99 -14.16
CA GLU A 151 -6.90 -5.85 -15.04
C GLU A 151 -7.60 -4.57 -14.54
N GLY A 152 -6.84 -3.48 -14.42
CA GLY A 152 -7.34 -2.20 -13.88
C GLY A 152 -7.45 -2.13 -12.35
N LEU A 153 -7.19 -3.20 -11.60
CA LEU A 153 -7.12 -3.12 -10.15
C LEU A 153 -5.77 -2.54 -9.70
N ASP A 154 -5.85 -1.41 -9.01
CA ASP A 154 -4.70 -0.70 -8.46
C ASP A 154 -3.84 -1.61 -7.56
N PRO A 155 -2.53 -1.79 -7.85
CA PRO A 155 -1.61 -2.59 -7.03
C PRO A 155 -1.58 -2.20 -5.54
N ARG A 156 -1.84 -0.93 -5.21
CA ARG A 156 -2.02 -0.50 -3.82
C ARG A 156 -3.19 -1.17 -3.15
N LYS A 157 -4.31 -1.23 -3.88
CA LYS A 157 -5.55 -1.83 -3.42
C LYS A 157 -5.36 -3.34 -3.30
N CYS A 158 -4.61 -3.96 -4.20
CA CYS A 158 -4.19 -5.36 -4.08
C CYS A 158 -3.40 -5.61 -2.78
N ARG A 159 -2.34 -4.84 -2.50
CA ARG A 159 -1.55 -4.99 -1.27
C ARG A 159 -2.39 -4.73 -0.02
N SER A 160 -3.23 -3.70 -0.06
CA SER A 160 -4.17 -3.38 1.00
C SER A 160 -5.09 -4.54 1.33
N ILE A 161 -5.75 -5.11 0.32
CA ILE A 161 -6.65 -6.24 0.48
C ILE A 161 -5.89 -7.42 1.07
N LEU A 162 -4.68 -7.70 0.56
CA LEU A 162 -3.85 -8.80 1.03
C LEU A 162 -3.47 -8.65 2.51
N MET A 163 -3.09 -7.45 2.95
CA MET A 163 -2.75 -7.19 4.35
C MET A 163 -3.97 -7.32 5.28
N GLN A 164 -5.15 -6.82 4.87
CA GLN A 164 -6.39 -7.01 5.62
C GLN A 164 -6.77 -8.49 5.71
N PHE A 165 -6.62 -9.21 4.60
CA PHE A 165 -6.89 -10.64 4.53
C PHE A 165 -5.98 -11.43 5.47
N MET A 166 -4.66 -11.20 5.42
CA MET A 166 -3.70 -11.87 6.30
C MET A 166 -3.96 -11.58 7.77
N ALA A 167 -4.32 -10.34 8.10
CA ALA A 167 -4.71 -9.96 9.45
C ALA A 167 -5.97 -10.71 9.93
N LYS A 168 -6.97 -10.83 9.05
CA LYS A 168 -8.20 -11.60 9.35
C LYS A 168 -7.90 -13.08 9.53
N VAL A 169 -7.07 -13.68 8.67
CA VAL A 169 -6.66 -15.09 8.80
C VAL A 169 -5.96 -15.30 10.13
N HIS A 170 -4.97 -14.45 10.44
CA HIS A 170 -4.21 -14.53 11.68
C HIS A 170 -5.13 -14.40 12.90
N LYS A 171 -6.02 -13.41 12.92
CA LYS A 171 -6.98 -13.24 14.03
C LYS A 171 -7.87 -14.47 14.20
N SER A 172 -8.47 -14.98 13.13
CA SER A 172 -9.40 -16.10 13.21
C SER A 172 -8.74 -17.46 13.51
N LYS A 173 -7.44 -17.62 13.23
CA LYS A 173 -6.73 -18.91 13.35
C LYS A 173 -5.71 -18.94 14.49
N GLY A 174 -5.30 -17.78 14.99
CA GLY A 174 -4.16 -17.64 15.90
C GLY A 174 -2.79 -17.81 15.23
N THR A 175 -2.76 -18.24 13.97
CA THR A 175 -1.54 -18.38 13.14
C THR A 175 -1.81 -17.90 11.72
N LEU A 176 -0.73 -17.54 11.02
CA LEU A 176 -0.76 -17.22 9.60
C LEU A 176 0.23 -18.13 8.87
N ASP A 177 -0.31 -19.12 8.16
CA ASP A 177 0.42 -20.10 7.36
C ASP A 177 -0.25 -20.31 5.99
N PRO A 178 0.42 -20.97 5.01
CA PRO A 178 -0.16 -21.16 3.68
C PRO A 178 -1.47 -21.96 3.66
N ALA A 179 -1.66 -22.91 4.57
CA ALA A 179 -2.86 -23.73 4.61
C ALA A 179 -4.08 -22.90 5.06
N GLY A 180 -3.95 -22.15 6.15
CA GLY A 180 -4.96 -21.21 6.62
C GLY A 180 -5.24 -20.11 5.61
N PHE A 181 -4.19 -19.58 4.98
CA PHE A 181 -4.31 -18.60 3.89
C PHE A 181 -5.17 -19.16 2.75
N ARG A 182 -4.84 -20.34 2.21
CA ARG A 182 -5.61 -20.97 1.12
C ARG A 182 -7.04 -21.25 1.51
N GLN A 183 -7.29 -21.75 2.71
CA GLN A 183 -8.64 -22.03 3.20
C GLN A 183 -9.53 -20.77 3.12
N TYR A 184 -9.01 -19.62 3.53
CA TYR A 184 -9.75 -18.36 3.48
C TYR A 184 -9.85 -17.81 2.04
N ALA A 185 -8.83 -18.00 1.20
CA ALA A 185 -8.87 -17.59 -0.20
C ALA A 185 -9.92 -18.40 -0.98
N GLU A 186 -10.07 -19.69 -0.69
CA GLU A 186 -11.12 -20.54 -1.26
C GLU A 186 -12.51 -20.12 -0.79
N ALA A 187 -12.66 -19.77 0.49
CA ALA A 187 -13.91 -19.21 1.00
C ALA A 187 -14.27 -17.90 0.28
N ALA A 188 -13.29 -17.01 0.06
CA ALA A 188 -13.48 -15.80 -0.74
C ALA A 188 -13.88 -16.10 -2.19
N ARG A 189 -13.27 -17.11 -2.82
CA ARG A 189 -13.65 -17.58 -4.16
C ARG A 189 -15.07 -18.14 -4.22
N ARG A 190 -15.49 -18.92 -3.22
CA ARG A 190 -16.87 -19.45 -3.14
C ARG A 190 -17.88 -18.33 -2.96
N LEU A 191 -17.58 -17.36 -2.11
CA LEU A 191 -18.39 -16.15 -1.94
C LEU A 191 -18.50 -15.35 -3.23
N PHE A 192 -17.38 -15.07 -3.89
CA PHE A 192 -17.35 -14.32 -5.16
C PHE A 192 -18.25 -14.93 -6.23
N ASN A 193 -18.24 -16.27 -6.35
CA ASN A 193 -19.05 -17.00 -7.32
C ASN A 193 -20.46 -17.33 -6.82
N GLY A 194 -20.77 -17.06 -5.55
CA GLY A 194 -22.01 -17.47 -4.89
C GLY A 194 -23.14 -16.45 -5.05
N PRO A 195 -24.42 -16.88 -5.09
CA PRO A 195 -25.56 -15.95 -5.16
C PRO A 195 -25.77 -15.15 -3.86
N GLN A 196 -25.36 -15.68 -2.71
CA GLN A 196 -25.57 -15.04 -1.40
C GLN A 196 -24.85 -13.70 -1.29
N VAL A 197 -23.67 -13.56 -1.90
CA VAL A 197 -22.90 -12.30 -1.82
C VAL A 197 -23.60 -11.15 -2.55
N LYS A 198 -24.36 -11.45 -3.61
CA LYS A 198 -25.12 -10.43 -4.35
C LYS A 198 -26.22 -9.80 -3.50
N ALA A 199 -26.86 -10.61 -2.64
CA ALA A 199 -27.85 -10.09 -1.70
C ALA A 199 -27.21 -9.20 -0.63
N VAL A 200 -26.00 -9.56 -0.17
CA VAL A 200 -25.21 -8.69 0.74
C VAL A 200 -24.84 -7.38 0.07
N TYR A 201 -24.43 -7.41 -1.20
CA TYR A 201 -24.15 -6.19 -1.97
C TYR A 201 -25.37 -5.28 -2.06
N ALA A 202 -26.54 -5.83 -2.38
CA ALA A 202 -27.78 -5.06 -2.44
C ALA A 202 -28.11 -4.42 -1.08
N ALA A 203 -27.96 -5.16 0.03
CA ALA A 203 -28.18 -4.63 1.37
C ALA A 203 -27.17 -3.52 1.75
N LEU A 204 -25.91 -3.62 1.31
CA LEU A 204 -24.90 -2.56 1.51
C LEU A 204 -25.19 -1.32 0.67
N ASP A 205 -25.63 -1.50 -0.57
CA ASP A 205 -25.97 -0.41 -1.47
C ASP A 205 -27.20 0.35 -0.92
N ASP A 206 -28.22 -0.37 -0.42
CA ASP A 206 -29.37 0.19 0.29
C ASP A 206 -28.95 1.00 1.53
N LEU A 207 -28.06 0.44 2.38
CA LEU A 207 -27.54 1.14 3.55
C LEU A 207 -26.81 2.42 3.13
N THR A 208 -26.04 2.38 2.05
CA THR A 208 -25.28 3.55 1.61
C THR A 208 -26.19 4.65 1.03
N MET A 209 -27.28 4.27 0.36
CA MET A 209 -28.29 5.21 -0.13
C MET A 209 -29.20 5.73 1.00
N SER A 210 -29.16 5.12 2.17
CA SER A 210 -29.92 5.55 3.34
C SER A 210 -29.33 6.78 4.02
N LYS A 211 -30.02 7.29 5.05
CA LYS A 211 -29.49 8.34 5.93
C LYS A 211 -28.43 7.80 6.90
N THR A 212 -28.13 6.51 6.88
CA THR A 212 -27.23 5.81 7.79
C THR A 212 -27.60 6.05 9.25
N THR A 213 -28.88 6.17 9.58
CA THR A 213 -29.36 6.34 10.97
C THR A 213 -29.08 5.08 11.81
N ARG A 214 -29.27 5.14 13.14
CA ARG A 214 -29.11 3.94 13.98
C ARG A 214 -30.03 2.82 13.49
N ALA A 215 -31.29 3.14 13.16
CA ALA A 215 -32.24 2.17 12.65
C ALA A 215 -31.79 1.53 11.33
N ASP A 216 -31.22 2.31 10.40
CA ASP A 216 -30.70 1.79 9.13
C ASP A 216 -29.55 0.79 9.37
N VAL A 217 -28.62 1.14 10.28
CA VAL A 217 -27.49 0.28 10.65
C VAL A 217 -27.96 -0.97 11.37
N THR A 218 -28.85 -0.87 12.35
CA THR A 218 -29.40 -2.05 13.06
C THR A 218 -30.13 -2.98 12.08
N LYS A 219 -30.92 -2.44 11.15
CA LYS A 219 -31.58 -3.22 10.09
C LYS A 219 -30.57 -4.01 9.26
N TYR A 220 -29.48 -3.35 8.84
CA TYR A 220 -28.41 -4.02 8.09
C TYR A 220 -27.68 -5.09 8.95
N MET A 221 -27.41 -4.80 10.21
CA MET A 221 -26.79 -5.76 11.15
C MET A 221 -27.64 -7.02 11.35
N SER A 222 -28.96 -6.85 11.51
CA SER A 222 -29.89 -7.97 11.59
C SER A 222 -29.91 -8.79 10.30
N TYR A 223 -29.81 -8.15 9.14
CA TYR A 223 -29.72 -8.84 7.85
C TYR A 223 -28.46 -9.72 7.77
N ILE A 224 -27.26 -9.18 8.05
CA ILE A 224 -26.01 -9.98 7.97
C ILE A 224 -25.93 -11.07 9.04
N LYS A 225 -26.61 -10.89 10.19
CA LYS A 225 -26.74 -11.94 11.19
C LYS A 225 -27.60 -13.10 10.68
N GLY A 226 -28.74 -12.77 10.06
CA GLY A 226 -29.71 -13.72 9.52
C GLY A 226 -29.29 -14.40 8.21
N LEU A 227 -28.04 -14.23 7.76
CA LEU A 227 -27.50 -14.97 6.63
C LEU A 227 -27.33 -16.44 7.00
N GLU A 228 -28.17 -17.29 6.41
CA GLU A 228 -28.13 -18.73 6.56
C GLU A 228 -27.51 -19.41 5.33
N GLY A 229 -27.07 -20.67 5.49
CA GLY A 229 -26.58 -21.50 4.39
C GLY A 229 -25.15 -21.20 3.91
N LEU A 230 -24.42 -20.32 4.59
CA LEU A 230 -22.99 -20.11 4.39
C LEU A 230 -22.18 -20.91 5.43
N PRO A 231 -21.07 -21.57 5.04
CA PRO A 231 -20.15 -22.13 6.02
C PRO A 231 -19.52 -21.04 6.90
N THR A 232 -19.04 -21.42 8.08
CA THR A 232 -18.56 -20.48 9.12
C THR A 232 -17.49 -19.51 8.62
N THR A 233 -16.54 -19.98 7.81
CA THR A 233 -15.46 -19.14 7.27
C THR A 233 -16.00 -18.05 6.34
N GLU A 234 -16.90 -18.41 5.43
CA GLU A 234 -17.56 -17.52 4.49
C GLU A 234 -18.42 -16.48 5.22
N LEU A 235 -19.18 -16.92 6.21
CA LEU A 235 -19.99 -16.04 7.04
C LEU A 235 -19.12 -15.02 7.78
N SER A 236 -18.00 -15.47 8.35
CA SER A 236 -17.03 -14.60 9.03
C SER A 236 -16.40 -13.58 8.08
N ILE A 237 -16.07 -13.97 6.84
CA ILE A 237 -15.56 -13.06 5.81
C ILE A 237 -16.62 -12.00 5.44
N VAL A 238 -17.86 -12.42 5.18
CA VAL A 238 -18.95 -11.53 4.79
C VAL A 238 -19.22 -10.47 5.87
N ARG A 239 -19.30 -10.90 7.13
CA ARG A 239 -19.56 -10.01 8.26
C ARG A 239 -18.39 -9.05 8.48
N HIS A 240 -17.16 -9.56 8.47
CA HIS A 240 -15.96 -8.71 8.59
C HIS A 240 -15.89 -7.63 7.50
N LEU A 241 -16.09 -8.01 6.22
CA LEU A 241 -16.07 -7.06 5.11
C LEU A 241 -17.19 -6.03 5.19
N SER A 242 -18.38 -6.46 5.59
CA SER A 242 -19.53 -5.56 5.79
C SER A 242 -19.24 -4.51 6.86
N ILE A 243 -18.67 -4.94 7.98
CA ILE A 243 -18.28 -4.07 9.09
C ILE A 243 -17.16 -3.11 8.68
N ALA A 244 -16.14 -3.61 7.98
CA ALA A 244 -15.07 -2.80 7.43
C ALA A 244 -15.59 -1.73 6.47
N PHE A 245 -16.57 -2.08 5.63
CA PHE A 245 -17.19 -1.14 4.70
C PHE A 245 -17.97 -0.03 5.43
N MET A 246 -18.77 -0.37 6.45
CA MET A 246 -19.49 0.62 7.25
C MET A 246 -18.54 1.62 7.92
N PHE A 247 -17.41 1.14 8.43
CA PHE A 247 -16.42 2.01 9.05
C PHE A 247 -15.69 2.89 8.03
N ASN A 248 -15.08 2.29 7.01
CA ASN A 248 -14.16 2.99 6.11
C ASN A 248 -14.87 3.81 5.02
N ASN A 249 -15.94 3.26 4.45
CA ASN A 249 -16.61 3.87 3.29
C ASN A 249 -17.79 4.74 3.71
N LEU A 250 -18.59 4.29 4.68
CA LEU A 250 -19.74 5.04 5.18
C LEU A 250 -19.39 5.99 6.33
N ARG A 251 -18.15 5.93 6.84
CA ARG A 251 -17.66 6.76 7.95
C ARG A 251 -18.56 6.69 9.19
N ILE A 252 -19.20 5.54 9.41
CA ILE A 252 -20.06 5.33 10.57
C ILE A 252 -19.16 5.15 11.79
N ALA A 253 -19.45 5.90 12.86
CA ALA A 253 -18.65 5.84 14.08
C ALA A 253 -18.59 4.41 14.67
N ASN A 254 -17.41 3.98 15.09
CA ASN A 254 -17.17 2.63 15.66
C ASN A 254 -18.13 2.30 16.80
N SER A 255 -18.39 3.25 17.70
CA SER A 255 -19.34 3.06 18.81
C SER A 255 -20.74 2.71 18.31
N LYS A 256 -21.21 3.40 17.27
CA LYS A 256 -22.52 3.13 16.67
C LYS A 256 -22.56 1.76 16.00
N ILE A 257 -21.52 1.37 15.26
CA ILE A 257 -21.44 0.04 14.63
C ILE A 257 -21.47 -1.05 15.70
N ALA A 258 -20.63 -0.92 16.73
CA ALA A 258 -20.52 -1.87 17.84
C ALA A 258 -21.85 -2.03 18.59
N ASP A 259 -22.52 -0.92 18.91
CA ASP A 259 -23.81 -0.95 19.58
C ASP A 259 -24.90 -1.65 18.73
N CYS A 260 -25.02 -1.28 17.45
CA CYS A 260 -26.04 -1.85 16.57
C CYS A 260 -25.81 -3.34 16.32
N ALA A 261 -24.55 -3.78 16.26
CA ALA A 261 -24.20 -5.18 16.11
C ALA A 261 -24.50 -6.00 17.36
N LYS A 262 -24.22 -5.46 18.55
CA LYS A 262 -24.60 -6.08 19.83
C LYS A 262 -26.12 -6.20 19.95
N GLU A 263 -26.86 -5.16 19.59
CA GLU A 263 -28.33 -5.19 19.54
C GLU A 263 -28.86 -6.23 18.56
N ALA A 264 -28.22 -6.36 17.40
CA ALA A 264 -28.54 -7.42 16.45
C ALA A 264 -28.14 -8.80 16.99
N GLY A 265 -27.20 -8.90 17.92
CA GLY A 265 -26.68 -10.13 18.51
C GLY A 265 -25.67 -10.85 17.60
N LEU A 266 -24.82 -10.09 16.91
CA LEU A 266 -23.61 -10.62 16.26
C LEU A 266 -22.57 -10.99 17.32
N GLU A 267 -21.73 -11.98 17.01
CA GLU A 267 -20.71 -12.46 17.95
C GLU A 267 -19.71 -11.37 18.30
N ILE A 268 -19.24 -11.39 19.56
CA ILE A 268 -18.40 -10.33 20.12
C ILE A 268 -17.14 -10.13 19.27
N GLU A 269 -16.47 -11.22 18.87
CA GLU A 269 -15.21 -11.20 18.11
C GLU A 269 -15.28 -10.40 16.80
N GLU A 270 -16.45 -10.40 16.14
CA GLU A 270 -16.69 -9.69 14.88
C GLU A 270 -16.80 -8.18 15.07
N VAL A 271 -17.14 -7.72 16.28
CA VAL A 271 -17.41 -6.31 16.60
C VAL A 271 -16.62 -5.76 17.80
N GLU A 272 -15.55 -6.44 18.20
CA GLU A 272 -14.65 -5.92 19.22
C GLU A 272 -13.87 -4.70 18.74
N ALA A 273 -13.50 -3.85 19.71
CA ALA A 273 -12.63 -2.70 19.47
C ALA A 273 -11.28 -3.10 18.84
N SER A 274 -10.79 -4.32 19.10
CA SER A 274 -9.59 -4.90 18.49
C SER A 274 -9.74 -5.04 16.96
N SER A 275 -10.87 -5.57 16.48
CA SER A 275 -11.19 -5.69 15.05
C SER A 275 -11.22 -4.32 14.35
N PHE A 276 -11.86 -3.33 14.96
CA PHE A 276 -11.91 -1.96 14.40
C PHE A 276 -10.55 -1.27 14.41
N SER A 277 -9.76 -1.47 15.46
CA SER A 277 -8.42 -0.88 15.58
C SER A 277 -7.47 -1.46 14.53
N MET A 278 -7.57 -2.76 14.27
CA MET A 278 -6.83 -3.43 13.20
C MET A 278 -7.22 -2.90 11.81
N MET A 279 -8.51 -2.75 11.53
CA MET A 279 -8.99 -2.13 10.29
C MET A 279 -8.47 -0.70 10.12
N GLY A 280 -8.49 0.10 11.19
CA GLY A 280 -7.92 1.45 11.20
C GLY A 280 -6.40 1.49 11.00
N ALA A 281 -5.66 0.50 11.52
CA ALA A 281 -4.22 0.36 11.32
C ALA A 281 -3.89 0.04 9.87
N VAL A 282 -4.63 -0.89 9.25
CA VAL A 282 -4.46 -1.18 7.82
C VAL A 282 -4.89 0.00 6.95
N GLY A 283 -5.98 0.70 7.30
CA GLY A 283 -6.38 1.95 6.65
C GLY A 283 -5.26 3.01 6.63
N LYS A 284 -4.54 3.16 7.74
CA LYS A 284 -3.37 4.05 7.85
C LYS A 284 -2.23 3.57 6.97
N MET A 285 -1.93 2.27 6.95
CA MET A 285 -0.91 1.71 6.07
C MET A 285 -1.16 2.02 4.59
N ILE A 286 -2.42 1.96 4.14
CA ILE A 286 -2.81 2.32 2.76
C ILE A 286 -2.52 3.78 2.46
N ALA A 287 -2.91 4.68 3.38
CA ALA A 287 -2.66 6.12 3.22
C ALA A 287 -1.16 6.41 3.14
N VAL A 288 -0.35 5.69 3.92
CA VAL A 288 1.12 5.79 3.92
C VAL A 288 1.73 5.32 2.59
N VAL A 289 1.24 4.22 2.03
CA VAL A 289 1.63 3.77 0.68
C VAL A 289 1.21 4.79 -0.38
N ALA A 290 0.05 5.43 -0.24
CA ALA A 290 -0.40 6.46 -1.18
C ALA A 290 0.54 7.69 -1.20
N ILE A 291 1.06 8.09 -0.04
CA ILE A 291 2.07 9.15 0.07
C ILE A 291 3.32 8.77 -0.73
N ALA A 292 3.80 7.53 -0.63
CA ALA A 292 4.99 7.07 -1.35
C ALA A 292 4.86 7.16 -2.87
N MET A 293 3.67 7.03 -3.46
CA MET A 293 3.53 7.21 -4.92
C MET A 293 3.17 8.62 -5.34
N SER A 294 2.73 9.49 -4.44
CA SER A 294 2.65 10.92 -4.77
C SER A 294 4.03 11.44 -5.21
N VAL A 295 5.10 10.84 -4.68
CA VAL A 295 6.47 11.06 -5.15
C VAL A 295 6.65 10.66 -6.62
N VAL A 296 6.10 9.53 -7.05
CA VAL A 296 6.16 9.09 -8.45
C VAL A 296 5.41 10.06 -9.35
N ASP A 297 4.22 10.51 -8.95
CA ASP A 297 3.48 11.51 -9.72
C ASP A 297 4.26 12.83 -9.82
N THR A 298 4.84 13.32 -8.71
CA THR A 298 5.72 14.49 -8.70
C THR A 298 6.86 14.34 -9.70
N VAL A 299 7.42 13.14 -9.78
CA VAL A 299 8.59 12.86 -10.61
C VAL A 299 8.24 12.69 -12.08
N LEU A 300 7.15 12.03 -12.41
CA LEU A 300 6.63 11.98 -13.78
C LEU A 300 6.32 13.41 -14.28
N ASN A 301 5.70 14.24 -13.45
CA ASN A 301 5.47 15.65 -13.77
C ASN A 301 6.75 16.47 -13.98
N ILE A 302 7.88 16.08 -13.37
CA ILE A 302 9.19 16.70 -13.61
C ILE A 302 9.80 16.17 -14.91
N ILE A 303 9.68 14.86 -15.17
CA ILE A 303 10.15 14.22 -16.41
C ILE A 303 9.46 14.83 -17.64
N ASP A 304 8.18 15.17 -17.53
CA ASP A 304 7.38 15.80 -18.60
C ASP A 304 7.82 17.24 -18.95
N ILE A 305 8.73 17.84 -18.17
CA ILE A 305 9.26 19.18 -18.48
C ILE A 305 10.24 19.09 -19.65
N VAL A 306 9.90 19.79 -20.73
CA VAL A 306 10.69 19.81 -21.98
C VAL A 306 12.03 20.52 -21.81
N ASP A 307 12.08 21.58 -21.00
CA ASP A 307 13.31 22.32 -20.71
C ASP A 307 14.13 21.57 -19.66
N VAL A 308 15.31 21.11 -20.05
CA VAL A 308 16.22 20.29 -19.23
C VAL A 308 16.79 21.06 -18.04
N VAL A 309 17.04 22.36 -18.21
CA VAL A 309 17.53 23.22 -17.14
C VAL A 309 16.42 23.45 -16.12
N GLU A 310 15.20 23.68 -16.58
CA GLU A 310 14.02 23.79 -15.71
C GLU A 310 13.73 22.48 -14.98
N GLN A 311 13.77 21.35 -15.69
CA GLN A 311 13.61 20.01 -15.14
C GLN A 311 14.60 19.72 -14.01
N THR A 312 15.90 19.97 -14.24
CA THR A 312 16.94 19.72 -13.24
C THR A 312 16.86 20.65 -12.04
N LYS A 313 16.46 21.92 -12.23
CA LYS A 313 16.17 22.86 -11.13
C LYS A 313 15.01 22.35 -10.28
N LYS A 314 13.87 22.05 -10.91
CA LYS A 314 12.68 21.59 -10.20
C LYS A 314 12.92 20.28 -9.47
N MET A 315 13.72 19.38 -10.04
CA MET A 315 14.13 18.17 -9.33
C MET A 315 14.92 18.48 -8.06
N CYS A 316 15.91 19.38 -8.12
CA CYS A 316 16.65 19.78 -6.92
C CYS A 316 15.72 20.35 -5.84
N ASP A 317 14.76 21.19 -6.25
CA ASP A 317 13.80 21.81 -5.33
C ASP A 317 12.86 20.77 -4.70
N GLU A 318 12.36 19.82 -5.49
CA GLU A 318 11.43 18.79 -5.02
C GLU A 318 12.14 17.73 -4.16
N LEU A 319 13.41 17.43 -4.45
CA LEU A 319 14.25 16.56 -3.64
C LEU A 319 14.38 17.08 -2.21
N ASP A 320 14.71 18.35 -2.02
CA ASP A 320 14.79 18.93 -0.66
C ASP A 320 13.41 19.37 -0.10
N GLY A 321 12.38 19.35 -0.96
CA GLY A 321 11.01 19.70 -0.63
C GLY A 321 10.08 18.49 -0.42
N SER A 322 9.11 18.36 -1.33
CA SER A 322 7.96 17.46 -1.14
C SER A 322 8.35 15.97 -1.14
N ILE A 323 9.43 15.60 -1.82
CA ILE A 323 9.89 14.23 -1.93
C ILE A 323 10.50 13.77 -0.59
N LYS A 324 11.39 14.57 0.00
CA LYS A 324 11.96 14.31 1.34
C LYS A 324 10.88 14.26 2.41
N ALA A 325 9.92 15.19 2.36
CA ALA A 325 8.79 15.19 3.28
C ALA A 325 7.94 13.91 3.15
N SER A 326 7.72 13.43 1.92
CA SER A 326 7.00 12.17 1.67
C SER A 326 7.73 10.95 2.25
N TYR A 327 9.07 10.90 2.17
CA TYR A 327 9.85 9.84 2.79
C TYR A 327 9.76 9.85 4.32
N LYS A 328 9.83 11.04 4.94
CA LYS A 328 9.61 11.18 6.39
C LYS A 328 8.22 10.70 6.81
N ALA A 329 7.20 11.11 6.06
CA ALA A 329 5.83 10.69 6.30
C ALA A 329 5.64 9.17 6.10
N TYR A 330 6.31 8.59 5.10
CA TYR A 330 6.25 7.15 4.82
C TYR A 330 6.82 6.30 5.98
N PHE A 331 8.06 6.55 6.38
CA PHE A 331 8.72 5.76 7.42
C PHE A 331 8.05 5.93 8.78
N LYS A 332 7.68 7.16 9.15
CA LYS A 332 6.86 7.42 10.36
C LYS A 332 5.52 6.71 10.27
N GLY A 333 4.88 6.74 9.10
CA GLY A 333 3.60 6.11 8.86
C GLY A 333 3.60 4.60 9.05
N ILE A 334 4.63 3.91 8.57
CA ILE A 334 4.78 2.46 8.78
C ILE A 334 4.96 2.12 10.24
N MET A 335 5.82 2.86 10.95
CA MET A 335 6.01 2.69 12.39
C MET A 335 4.68 2.81 13.14
N GLU A 336 3.94 3.89 12.89
CA GLU A 336 2.65 4.12 13.56
C GLU A 336 1.58 3.08 13.18
N ALA A 337 1.56 2.64 11.92
CA ALA A 337 0.61 1.63 11.45
C ALA A 337 0.90 0.27 12.09
N SER A 338 2.18 -0.13 12.17
CA SER A 338 2.62 -1.36 12.83
C SER A 338 2.31 -1.36 14.32
N GLN A 339 2.61 -0.25 15.03
CA GLN A 339 2.27 -0.11 16.44
C GLN A 339 0.76 -0.26 16.69
N LYS A 340 -0.06 0.45 15.91
CA LYS A 340 -1.52 0.36 16.02
C LYS A 340 -2.04 -1.04 15.69
N TYR A 341 -1.39 -1.74 14.76
CA TYR A 341 -1.72 -3.14 14.44
C TYR A 341 -1.42 -4.06 15.63
N ASN A 342 -0.23 -3.95 16.23
CA ASN A 342 0.17 -4.76 17.38
C ASN A 342 -0.69 -4.49 18.60
N ASP A 343 -1.01 -3.23 18.88
CA ASP A 343 -1.94 -2.84 19.95
C ASP A 343 -3.33 -3.45 19.76
N ALA A 344 -3.77 -3.59 18.50
CA ALA A 344 -5.04 -4.20 18.17
C ALA A 344 -5.02 -5.73 18.37
N MET A 345 -3.92 -6.39 17.98
CA MET A 345 -3.71 -7.83 18.16
C MET A 345 -3.54 -8.22 19.64
N ALA A 346 -2.84 -7.42 20.44
CA ALA A 346 -2.62 -7.69 21.86
C ALA A 346 -3.89 -7.56 22.74
N LYS A 347 -4.95 -6.97 22.17
CA LYS A 347 -6.26 -6.77 22.82
C LYS A 347 -7.35 -7.67 22.24
N ALA A 348 -7.00 -8.56 21.31
CA ALA A 348 -7.88 -9.59 20.72
C ALA A 348 -7.75 -10.91 21.50
#